data_AF-A0A7W8NTB9-F1
#
_entry.id   AF-A0A7W8NTB9-F1
#
_cell.length_a   1.000
_cell.length_b   1.000
_cell.length_c   1.000
_cell.angle_alpha   90.00
_cell.angle_beta   90.00
_cell.angle_gamma   90.00
#
_symmetry.space_group_name_H-M   'P 1'
#
loop_
_entity.id
_entity.type
_entity.pdbx_description
1 polymer ?
#
loop_
_entity_poly.entity_id
_entity_poly.type
_entity_poly.pdbx_seq_one_letter_code
_entity_poly.pdbx_strand_id
1 'polypeptide(L)'
;MRKSLILMSTLALSLGVAGAQDTAPATTTAAPAPVTLSDVPAGHWAKDAVDKIVSCGLIQGFPDGTFRGNENLTRYQAALIFYRLLQSGQMANCGFSASDMTTITNGMQEVSTELAAIANRVTDLEKLTADQQARITALEDKINSMGDMSANADVTALQARVDALEAAVKNIPAGPAGPQGPAGPQGPAGPQGPAGAAGTSATVTTTPDTTATTPSTTVVIGDTTPAEPAMNASSLYAGVSVGARGSQDTCLVRGTAANYCVTAGGMIGSTRVIGPVGARVAAEYQPGGNAVSADVNATYHLNAGGTLSPYVGAGLGLTSSVSRDPAGTGNQTDLYANVLVGADYRITSSIAAYIEGDGRYYLSNKGVGSGLGGTDTAAKGFGVAVKAGLKFYF
;
A
#
# COMPACT_ATOMS: atom_id res chain seq x y z
N MET A 1 16.51 -22.72 -16.57
CA MET A 1 17.07 -21.86 -17.65
C MET A 1 15.92 -21.29 -18.47
N ARG A 2 15.59 -20.01 -18.32
CA ARG A 2 14.91 -19.16 -19.31
C ARG A 2 15.18 -17.70 -18.93
N LYS A 3 15.58 -16.92 -19.94
CA LYS A 3 16.36 -15.67 -19.87
C LYS A 3 15.53 -14.49 -19.37
N SER A 4 16.06 -13.75 -18.39
CA SER A 4 15.65 -12.37 -18.08
C SER A 4 16.15 -11.42 -19.18
N LEU A 5 15.28 -10.54 -19.68
CA LEU A 5 15.69 -9.31 -20.36
C LEU A 5 15.38 -8.13 -19.44
N ILE A 6 16.45 -7.52 -18.93
CA ILE A 6 16.46 -6.25 -18.21
C ILE A 6 16.74 -5.18 -19.26
N LEU A 7 15.81 -4.24 -19.44
CA LEU A 7 16.01 -3.05 -20.28
C LEU A 7 16.59 -1.93 -19.38
N MET A 8 17.92 -1.92 -19.23
CA MET A 8 18.66 -0.79 -18.67
C MET A 8 18.98 0.20 -19.79
N SER A 9 18.31 1.34 -19.80
CA SER A 9 18.71 2.50 -20.60
C SER A 9 19.64 3.40 -19.77
N THR A 10 20.93 3.11 -19.85
CA THR A 10 22.01 3.95 -19.32
C THR A 10 22.19 5.17 -20.22
N LEU A 11 21.87 6.36 -19.71
CA LEU A 11 22.22 7.64 -20.33
C LEU A 11 23.65 8.00 -19.89
N ALA A 12 24.64 7.56 -20.66
CA ALA A 12 26.04 7.92 -20.44
C ALA A 12 26.32 9.31 -21.02
N LEU A 13 26.64 10.25 -20.13
CA LEU A 13 27.12 11.59 -20.47
C LEU A 13 28.65 11.51 -20.64
N SER A 14 29.14 11.37 -21.88
CA SER A 14 30.57 11.46 -22.19
C SER A 14 30.87 12.75 -22.95
N LEU A 15 31.57 13.69 -22.29
CA LEU A 15 32.29 14.79 -22.94
C LEU A 15 33.57 14.23 -23.57
N GLY A 16 33.78 14.51 -24.86
CA GLY A 16 35.02 14.17 -25.58
C GLY A 16 35.19 15.09 -26.79
N VAL A 17 36.38 15.70 -26.89
CA VAL A 17 36.78 16.81 -27.75
C VAL A 17 37.17 16.34 -29.17
N ALA A 18 36.84 17.20 -30.15
CA ALA A 18 37.45 17.44 -31.48
C ALA A 18 37.51 16.33 -32.55
N GLY A 19 36.95 16.67 -33.72
CA GLY A 19 37.62 16.52 -35.02
C GLY A 19 37.18 15.35 -35.90
N ALA A 20 36.23 15.60 -36.82
CA ALA A 20 36.34 15.29 -38.25
C ALA A 20 34.97 15.54 -38.93
N GLN A 21 35.01 16.28 -40.03
CA GLN A 21 33.90 16.54 -40.94
C GLN A 21 33.44 15.22 -41.58
N ASP A 22 32.12 14.99 -41.59
CA ASP A 22 31.50 14.33 -42.73
C ASP A 22 30.14 14.99 -43.01
N THR A 23 29.97 15.38 -44.26
CA THR A 23 28.93 16.24 -44.78
C THR A 23 27.67 15.44 -45.08
N ALA A 24 26.59 15.71 -44.35
CA ALA A 24 25.23 15.36 -44.76
C ALA A 24 24.36 16.64 -44.74
N PRO A 25 23.42 16.81 -45.68
CA PRO A 25 22.90 18.11 -46.05
C PRO A 25 22.07 18.70 -44.91
N ALA A 26 22.30 19.99 -44.63
CA ALA A 26 21.39 20.79 -43.84
C ALA A 26 20.02 20.79 -44.54
N THR A 27 19.08 20.00 -44.03
CA THR A 27 17.66 20.35 -44.15
C THR A 27 17.53 21.70 -43.49
N THR A 28 17.40 22.73 -44.33
CA THR A 28 17.01 24.06 -43.93
C THR A 28 15.68 23.94 -43.19
N THR A 29 15.74 23.90 -41.86
CA THR A 29 14.56 24.03 -41.00
C THR A 29 13.95 25.38 -41.37
N ALA A 30 12.83 25.32 -42.09
CA ALA A 30 12.01 26.48 -42.37
C ALA A 30 11.74 27.22 -41.06
N ALA A 31 11.89 28.54 -41.07
CA ALA A 31 11.50 29.38 -39.94
C ALA A 31 10.07 29.00 -39.51
N PRO A 32 9.81 28.79 -38.20
CA PRO A 32 8.49 28.36 -37.74
C PRO A 32 7.46 29.42 -38.16
N ALA A 33 6.36 28.98 -38.76
CA ALA A 33 5.26 29.85 -39.10
C ALA A 33 4.78 30.59 -37.83
N PRO A 34 4.41 31.88 -37.92
CA PRO A 34 3.95 32.64 -36.76
C PRO A 34 2.74 31.95 -36.14
N VAL A 35 2.90 31.44 -34.92
CA VAL A 35 1.83 30.80 -34.16
C VAL A 35 0.86 31.89 -33.72
N THR A 36 -0.31 31.94 -34.36
CA THR A 36 -1.39 32.85 -33.96
C THR A 36 -2.25 32.18 -32.90
N LEU A 37 -2.31 32.78 -31.71
CA LEU A 37 -3.08 32.27 -30.57
C LEU A 37 -4.45 32.98 -30.53
N SER A 38 -5.52 32.19 -30.68
CA SER A 38 -6.89 32.68 -30.88
C SER A 38 -7.49 33.39 -29.66
N ASP A 39 -7.01 33.06 -28.46
CA ASP A 39 -7.43 33.61 -27.17
C ASP A 39 -6.56 34.78 -26.68
N VAL A 40 -5.56 35.18 -27.46
CA VAL A 40 -4.72 36.36 -27.19
C VAL A 40 -4.83 37.33 -28.39
N PRO A 41 -5.96 38.03 -28.54
CA PRO A 41 -6.20 38.92 -29.68
C PRO A 41 -5.31 40.18 -29.65
N ALA A 42 -5.24 40.88 -30.78
CA ALA A 42 -4.55 42.16 -30.88
C ALA A 42 -5.17 43.18 -29.90
N GLY A 43 -4.35 43.69 -28.96
CA GLY A 43 -4.79 44.59 -27.89
C GLY A 43 -4.95 43.94 -26.51
N HIS A 44 -4.80 42.61 -26.40
CA HIS A 44 -4.75 41.95 -25.09
C HIS A 44 -3.48 42.35 -24.33
N TRP A 45 -3.57 42.67 -23.03
CA TRP A 45 -2.44 43.16 -22.22
C TRP A 45 -1.23 42.20 -22.22
N ALA A 46 -1.48 40.89 -22.34
CA ALA A 46 -0.44 39.87 -22.36
C ALA A 46 0.13 39.60 -23.76
N LYS A 47 -0.39 40.24 -24.82
CA LYS A 47 -0.04 39.92 -26.21
C LYS A 47 1.47 39.98 -26.45
N ASP A 48 2.11 41.07 -26.06
CA ASP A 48 3.54 41.28 -26.30
C ASP A 48 4.40 40.27 -25.53
N ALA A 49 4.00 39.92 -24.30
CA ALA A 49 4.71 38.94 -23.48
C ALA A 49 4.56 37.51 -24.04
N VAL A 50 3.34 37.16 -24.47
CA VAL A 50 3.02 35.86 -25.06
C VAL A 50 3.73 35.70 -26.41
N ASP A 51 3.69 36.72 -27.26
CA ASP A 51 4.39 36.71 -28.54
C ASP A 51 5.91 36.52 -28.34
N LYS A 52 6.47 37.16 -27.31
CA LYS A 52 7.89 37.01 -26.99
C LYS A 52 8.25 35.57 -26.60
N ILE A 53 7.53 34.95 -25.66
CA ILE A 53 7.82 33.57 -25.23
C ILE A 53 7.49 32.53 -26.31
N VAL A 54 6.57 32.83 -27.21
CA VAL A 54 6.24 32.01 -28.39
C VAL A 54 7.32 32.13 -29.46
N SER A 55 7.80 33.35 -29.74
CA SER A 55 8.94 33.58 -30.65
C SER A 55 10.23 32.91 -30.17
N CYS A 56 10.36 32.77 -28.85
CA CYS A 56 11.42 32.03 -28.17
C CYS A 56 11.27 30.50 -28.25
N GLY A 57 10.15 29.98 -28.76
CA GLY A 57 9.87 28.54 -28.81
C GLY A 57 9.65 27.89 -27.45
N LEU A 58 9.51 28.66 -26.37
CA LEU A 58 9.28 28.14 -25.02
C LEU A 58 7.86 27.59 -24.89
N ILE A 59 6.91 28.31 -25.47
CA ILE A 59 5.49 27.95 -25.51
C ILE A 59 5.01 27.97 -26.96
N GLN A 60 4.20 27.00 -27.35
CA GLN A 60 3.64 26.89 -28.71
C GLN A 60 2.10 26.98 -28.70
N GLY A 61 1.50 27.20 -27.53
CA GLY A 61 0.06 27.05 -27.34
C GLY A 61 -0.38 25.58 -27.32
N PHE A 62 -1.69 25.39 -27.31
CA PHE A 62 -2.37 24.11 -27.37
C PHE A 62 -2.68 23.73 -28.83
N PRO A 63 -2.96 22.44 -29.12
CA PRO A 63 -3.28 21.97 -30.47
C PRO A 63 -4.51 22.64 -31.11
N ASP A 64 -5.39 23.22 -30.29
CA ASP A 64 -6.55 24.01 -30.71
C ASP A 64 -6.21 25.47 -31.05
N GLY A 65 -4.94 25.87 -30.95
CA GLY A 65 -4.48 27.23 -31.24
C GLY A 65 -4.75 28.23 -30.11
N THR A 66 -4.86 27.77 -28.86
CA THR A 66 -5.06 28.63 -27.68
C THR A 66 -3.81 28.71 -26.79
N PHE A 67 -3.67 29.76 -25.98
CA PHE A 67 -2.63 29.95 -24.96
C PHE A 67 -3.08 29.49 -23.58
N ARG A 68 -4.35 29.74 -23.25
CA ARG A 68 -5.05 29.46 -21.98
C ARG A 68 -4.39 30.11 -20.77
N GLY A 69 -4.06 31.40 -20.89
CA GLY A 69 -3.35 32.14 -19.84
C GLY A 69 -4.09 32.29 -18.50
N ASN A 70 -5.40 32.02 -18.47
CA ASN A 70 -6.21 32.02 -17.25
C ASN A 70 -6.31 30.64 -16.58
N GLU A 71 -5.77 29.58 -17.19
CA GLU A 71 -5.74 28.24 -16.61
C GLU A 71 -4.50 28.02 -15.75
N ASN A 72 -4.62 27.16 -14.73
CA ASN A 72 -3.47 26.77 -13.91
C ASN A 72 -2.46 25.98 -14.74
N LEU A 73 -1.20 26.40 -14.68
CA LEU A 73 -0.08 25.65 -15.27
C LEU A 73 0.15 24.34 -14.51
N THR A 74 0.08 23.20 -15.21
CA THR A 74 0.41 21.89 -14.62
C THR A 74 1.92 21.74 -14.44
N ARG A 75 2.34 20.89 -13.50
CA ARG A 75 3.76 20.58 -13.26
C ARG A 75 4.46 20.05 -14.52
N TYR A 76 3.75 19.28 -15.35
CA TYR A 76 4.27 18.77 -16.61
C TYR A 76 4.50 19.88 -17.65
N GLN A 77 3.54 20.80 -17.79
CA GLN A 77 3.69 21.95 -18.70
C GLN A 77 4.82 22.87 -18.24
N ALA A 78 4.95 23.10 -16.93
CA ALA A 78 6.08 23.86 -16.36
C ALA A 78 7.42 23.17 -16.67
N ALA A 79 7.53 21.86 -16.44
CA ALA A 79 8.75 21.09 -16.73
C ALA A 79 9.12 21.15 -18.22
N LEU A 80 8.14 21.12 -19.12
CA LEU A 80 8.37 21.23 -20.56
C LEU A 80 8.88 22.62 -20.97
N ILE A 81 8.35 23.68 -20.36
CA ILE A 81 8.84 25.06 -20.57
C ILE A 81 10.30 25.16 -20.14
N PHE A 82 10.63 24.66 -18.95
CA PHE A 82 12.02 24.63 -18.46
C PHE A 82 12.91 23.78 -19.37
N TYR A 83 12.48 22.58 -19.75
CA TYR A 83 13.24 21.72 -20.66
C TYR A 83 13.58 22.41 -21.99
N ARG A 84 12.60 23.11 -22.60
CA ARG A 84 12.81 23.87 -23.85
C ARG A 84 13.72 25.07 -23.64
N LEU A 85 13.60 25.75 -22.50
CA LEU A 85 14.49 26.85 -22.12
C LEU A 85 15.95 26.38 -22.08
N LEU A 86 16.20 25.18 -21.54
CA LEU A 86 17.52 24.59 -21.40
C LEU A 86 18.06 24.03 -22.72
N GLN A 87 17.24 23.31 -23.48
CA GLN A 87 17.66 22.58 -24.67
C GLN A 87 17.84 23.49 -25.87
N SER A 88 17.07 24.58 -25.96
CA SER A 88 16.98 25.34 -27.21
C SER A 88 18.28 26.01 -27.63
N GLY A 89 19.25 26.27 -26.74
CA GLY A 89 20.43 27.11 -27.06
C GLY A 89 20.04 28.51 -27.57
N GLN A 90 18.74 28.84 -27.57
CA GLN A 90 18.10 30.05 -28.06
C GLN A 90 17.89 31.05 -26.93
N MET A 91 18.45 30.76 -25.75
CA MET A 91 18.43 31.66 -24.58
C MET A 91 18.98 33.05 -24.91
N ALA A 92 19.90 33.16 -25.88
CA ALA A 92 20.42 34.43 -26.39
C ALA A 92 19.40 35.24 -27.21
N ASN A 93 18.48 34.57 -27.94
CA ASN A 93 17.48 35.23 -28.80
C ASN A 93 16.28 35.76 -28.01
N CYS A 94 16.13 35.36 -26.74
CA CYS A 94 15.01 35.79 -25.88
C CYS A 94 15.27 37.07 -25.07
N GLY A 95 16.51 37.59 -25.12
CA GLY A 95 16.88 38.82 -24.42
C GLY A 95 16.86 38.73 -22.90
N PHE A 96 17.11 37.54 -22.34
CA PHE A 96 17.33 37.38 -20.90
C PHE A 96 18.68 37.94 -20.49
N SER A 97 18.75 38.59 -19.32
CA SER A 97 20.02 39.12 -18.82
C SER A 97 20.94 38.01 -18.34
N ALA A 98 22.25 38.24 -18.30
CA ALA A 98 23.21 37.29 -17.75
C ALA A 98 22.94 36.95 -16.26
N SER A 99 22.26 37.85 -15.53
CA SER A 99 21.86 37.62 -14.14
C SER A 99 20.68 36.64 -14.02
N ASP A 100 19.72 36.72 -14.93
CA ASP A 100 18.59 35.77 -15.00
C ASP A 100 19.10 34.35 -15.32
N MET A 101 20.08 34.27 -16.22
CA MET A 101 20.75 33.02 -16.58
C MET A 101 21.42 32.35 -15.37
N THR A 102 22.05 33.14 -14.50
CA THR A 102 22.71 32.65 -13.29
C THR A 102 21.68 32.10 -12.30
N THR A 103 20.55 32.80 -12.15
CA THR A 103 19.46 32.38 -11.27
C THR A 103 18.83 31.06 -11.74
N ILE A 104 18.58 30.94 -13.04
CA ILE A 104 18.05 29.70 -13.64
C ILE A 104 19.05 28.55 -13.45
N THR A 105 20.34 28.81 -13.69
CA THR A 105 21.40 27.79 -13.52
C THR A 105 21.53 27.31 -12.08
N ASN A 106 21.45 28.22 -11.10
CA ASN A 106 21.51 27.88 -9.69
C ASN A 106 20.28 27.06 -9.24
N GLY A 107 19.08 27.45 -9.66
CA GLY A 107 17.86 26.68 -9.38
C GLY A 107 17.90 25.27 -9.99
N MET A 108 18.53 25.09 -11.15
CA MET A 108 18.73 23.77 -11.73
C MET A 108 19.74 22.91 -10.98
N GLN A 109 20.82 23.49 -10.45
CA GLN A 109 21.77 22.76 -9.61
C GLN A 109 21.10 22.23 -8.35
N GLU A 110 20.16 22.99 -7.78
CA GLU A 110 19.33 22.56 -6.66
C GLU A 110 18.42 21.38 -7.04
N VAL A 111 17.66 21.50 -8.14
CA VAL A 111 16.73 20.45 -8.61
C VAL A 111 17.45 19.17 -9.04
N SER A 112 18.62 19.28 -9.69
CA SER A 112 19.42 18.11 -10.10
C SER A 112 19.99 17.34 -8.91
N THR A 113 20.34 18.05 -7.83
CA THR A 113 20.77 17.43 -6.56
C THR A 113 19.62 16.65 -5.93
N GLU A 114 18.41 17.23 -5.93
CA GLU A 114 17.21 16.53 -5.45
C GLU A 114 16.85 15.33 -6.32
N LEU A 115 16.99 15.43 -7.65
CA LEU A 115 16.69 14.33 -8.57
C LEU A 115 17.69 13.17 -8.41
N ALA A 116 18.97 13.47 -8.19
CA ALA A 116 19.98 12.46 -7.86
C ALA A 116 19.68 11.77 -6.52
N ALA A 117 19.22 12.52 -5.52
CA ALA A 117 18.80 11.96 -4.23
C ALA A 117 17.57 11.03 -4.38
N ILE A 118 16.62 11.39 -5.24
CA ILE A 118 15.46 10.55 -5.56
C ILE A 118 15.89 9.26 -6.28
N ALA A 119 16.80 9.35 -7.25
CA ALA A 119 17.30 8.17 -7.99
C ALA A 119 18.02 7.17 -7.06
N ASN A 120 18.82 7.66 -6.11
CA ASN A 120 19.46 6.82 -5.10
C ASN A 120 18.43 6.13 -4.21
N ARG A 121 17.39 6.85 -3.79
CA ARG A 121 16.31 6.30 -2.96
C ARG A 121 15.50 5.23 -3.68
N VAL A 122 15.28 5.36 -4.99
CA VAL A 122 14.63 4.31 -5.81
C VAL A 122 15.52 3.06 -5.87
N THR A 123 16.83 3.23 -6.08
CA THR A 123 17.79 2.12 -6.09
C THR A 123 17.82 1.37 -4.75
N ASP A 124 17.77 2.11 -3.64
CA ASP A 124 17.71 1.52 -2.29
C ASP A 124 16.41 0.75 -2.05
N LEU A 125 15.29 1.24 -2.58
CA LEU A 125 13.99 0.56 -2.50
C LEU A 125 13.96 -0.71 -3.34
N GLU A 126 14.56 -0.71 -4.53
CA GLU A 126 14.70 -1.91 -5.36
C GLU A 126 15.53 -2.97 -4.64
N LYS A 127 16.63 -2.56 -3.99
CA LYS A 127 17.46 -3.45 -3.17
C LYS A 127 16.72 -4.01 -1.96
N LEU A 128 15.93 -3.18 -1.27
CA LEU A 128 15.09 -3.61 -0.15
C LEU A 128 14.05 -4.64 -0.59
N THR A 129 13.45 -4.45 -1.77
CA THR A 129 12.45 -5.36 -2.33
C THR A 129 13.09 -6.71 -2.68
N ALA A 130 14.31 -6.70 -3.24
CA ALA A 130 15.06 -7.92 -3.51
C ALA A 130 15.43 -8.70 -2.22
N ASP A 131 15.81 -7.99 -1.15
CA ASP A 131 16.09 -8.60 0.16
C ASP A 131 14.84 -9.23 0.78
N GLN A 132 13.69 -8.54 0.70
CA GLN A 132 12.42 -9.07 1.17
C GLN A 132 12.03 -10.37 0.45
N GLN A 133 12.23 -10.45 -0.87
CA GLN A 133 11.96 -11.66 -1.64
C GLN A 133 12.88 -12.83 -1.22
N ALA A 134 14.16 -12.56 -0.97
CA ALA A 134 15.11 -13.56 -0.49
C ALA A 134 14.73 -14.09 0.90
N ARG A 135 14.27 -13.20 1.80
CA ARG A 135 13.78 -13.59 3.13
C ARG A 135 12.52 -14.44 3.06
N ILE A 136 11.55 -14.11 2.21
CA ILE A 136 10.34 -14.91 2.02
C ILE A 136 10.71 -16.32 1.57
N THR A 137 11.59 -16.45 0.57
CA THR A 137 12.06 -17.75 0.06
C THR A 137 12.73 -18.56 1.18
N ALA A 138 13.57 -17.93 1.99
CA ALA A 138 14.22 -18.61 3.13
C ALA A 138 13.23 -19.05 4.22
N LEU A 139 12.15 -18.29 4.45
CA LEU A 139 11.09 -18.70 5.36
C LEU A 139 10.28 -19.88 4.80
N GLU A 140 9.99 -19.89 3.50
CA GLU A 140 9.30 -21.00 2.82
C GLU A 140 10.12 -22.30 2.94
N ASP A 141 11.43 -22.26 2.67
CA ASP A 141 12.33 -23.41 2.83
C ASP A 141 12.34 -23.93 4.28
N LYS A 142 12.38 -23.02 5.26
CA LYS A 142 12.34 -23.39 6.68
C LYS A 142 10.99 -24.03 7.05
N ILE A 143 9.87 -23.51 6.56
CA ILE A 143 8.55 -24.08 6.78
C ILE A 143 8.46 -25.50 6.21
N ASN A 144 8.95 -25.70 4.99
CA ASN A 144 8.98 -27.02 4.35
C ASN A 144 9.83 -28.01 5.16
N SER A 145 11.02 -27.58 5.65
CA SER A 145 11.86 -28.42 6.50
C SER A 145 11.20 -28.82 7.83
N MET A 146 10.36 -27.95 8.41
CA MET A 146 9.59 -28.28 9.61
C MET A 146 8.42 -29.21 9.31
N GLY A 147 7.78 -29.07 8.14
CA GLY A 147 6.74 -29.97 7.67
C GLY A 147 7.24 -31.41 7.50
N ASP A 148 8.43 -31.58 6.93
CA ASP A 148 9.06 -32.88 6.73
C ASP A 148 9.48 -33.55 8.06
N MET A 149 9.88 -32.75 9.07
CA MET A 149 10.21 -33.25 10.40
C MET A 149 8.99 -33.71 11.21
N SER A 150 7.82 -33.07 11.03
CA SER A 150 6.61 -33.38 11.80
C SER A 150 5.78 -34.53 11.20
N ALA A 151 5.91 -34.83 9.91
CA ALA A 151 5.04 -35.80 9.24
C ALA A 151 5.53 -37.27 9.34
N ASN A 152 6.85 -37.52 9.37
CA ASN A 152 7.37 -38.89 9.20
C ASN A 152 7.73 -39.63 10.49
N ALA A 153 8.14 -38.95 11.56
CA ALA A 153 8.58 -39.63 12.79
C ALA A 153 7.39 -40.05 13.67
N ASP A 154 6.42 -39.16 13.88
CA ASP A 154 5.35 -39.38 14.85
C ASP A 154 4.22 -40.27 14.32
N VAL A 155 3.86 -40.17 13.03
CA VAL A 155 2.81 -41.00 12.42
C VAL A 155 3.26 -42.45 12.29
N THR A 156 4.52 -42.67 11.90
CA THR A 156 5.11 -44.03 11.80
C THR A 156 5.21 -44.68 13.19
N ALA A 157 5.60 -43.92 14.20
CA ALA A 157 5.66 -44.41 15.59
C ALA A 157 4.26 -44.70 16.16
N LEU A 158 3.25 -43.89 15.81
CA LEU A 158 1.86 -44.14 16.20
C LEU A 158 1.33 -45.42 15.53
N GLN A 159 1.57 -45.59 14.23
CA GLN A 159 1.12 -46.77 13.49
C GLN A 159 1.73 -48.05 14.08
N ALA A 160 3.03 -48.06 14.36
CA ALA A 160 3.69 -49.20 14.98
C ALA A 160 3.10 -49.55 16.37
N ARG A 161 2.68 -48.54 17.14
CA ARG A 161 2.01 -48.75 18.43
C ARG A 161 0.60 -49.31 18.27
N VAL A 162 -0.15 -48.87 17.26
CA VAL A 162 -1.49 -49.40 16.94
C VAL A 162 -1.40 -50.86 16.52
N ASP A 163 -0.47 -51.21 15.63
CA ASP A 163 -0.27 -52.59 15.17
C ASP A 163 0.10 -53.53 16.34
N ALA A 164 0.96 -53.06 17.26
CA ALA A 164 1.32 -53.79 18.47
C ALA A 164 0.12 -53.97 19.42
N LEU A 165 -0.74 -52.96 19.55
CA LEU A 165 -1.96 -53.04 20.36
C LEU A 165 -2.97 -54.02 19.76
N GLU A 166 -3.17 -54.00 18.44
CA GLU A 166 -4.05 -54.94 17.75
C GLU A 166 -3.59 -56.39 17.91
N ALA A 167 -2.28 -56.63 17.83
CA ALA A 167 -1.69 -57.94 18.10
C ALA A 167 -1.91 -58.39 19.55
N ALA A 168 -1.78 -57.47 20.52
CA ALA A 168 -2.03 -57.76 21.92
C ALA A 168 -3.50 -58.10 22.19
N VAL A 169 -4.44 -57.35 21.58
CA VAL A 169 -5.89 -57.61 21.73
C VAL A 169 -6.28 -58.97 21.14
N LYS A 170 -5.71 -59.36 20.00
CA LYS A 170 -5.94 -60.69 19.41
C LYS A 170 -5.48 -61.84 20.30
N ASN A 171 -4.50 -61.60 21.17
CA ASN A 171 -3.92 -62.59 22.06
C ASN A 171 -4.51 -62.56 23.48
N ILE A 172 -5.58 -61.79 23.73
CA ILE A 172 -6.29 -61.85 25.01
C ILE A 172 -6.94 -63.24 25.14
N PRO A 173 -6.57 -64.07 26.13
CA PRO A 173 -7.16 -65.38 26.32
C PRO A 173 -8.66 -65.25 26.58
N ALA A 174 -9.48 -66.10 25.95
CA ALA A 174 -10.90 -66.19 26.29
C ALA A 174 -11.03 -66.48 27.80
N GLY A 175 -11.88 -65.70 28.47
CA GLY A 175 -12.15 -65.89 29.90
C GLY A 175 -12.61 -67.32 30.19
N PRO A 176 -12.43 -67.81 31.43
CA PRO A 176 -12.82 -69.16 31.80
C PRO A 176 -14.29 -69.40 31.43
N ALA A 177 -14.56 -70.52 30.76
CA ALA A 177 -15.91 -70.90 30.37
C ALA A 177 -16.82 -70.91 31.62
N GLY A 178 -17.93 -70.16 31.55
CA GLY A 178 -18.93 -70.17 32.62
C GLY A 178 -19.46 -71.59 32.87
N PRO A 179 -19.91 -71.90 34.10
CA PRO A 179 -20.42 -73.22 34.42
C PRO A 179 -21.54 -73.61 33.45
N GLN A 180 -21.42 -74.79 32.85
CA GLN A 180 -22.38 -75.32 31.90
C GLN A 180 -23.73 -75.53 32.60
N GLY A 181 -24.75 -74.81 32.13
CA GLY A 181 -26.12 -75.00 32.62
C GLY A 181 -26.60 -76.43 32.36
N PRO A 182 -27.48 -76.98 33.23
CA PRO A 182 -27.96 -78.35 33.10
C PRO A 182 -28.61 -78.58 31.74
N ALA A 183 -28.29 -79.72 31.13
CA ALA A 183 -28.78 -80.10 29.80
C ALA A 183 -30.32 -80.18 29.80
N GLY A 184 -30.96 -79.32 29.00
CA GLY A 184 -32.39 -79.42 28.73
C GLY A 184 -32.71 -80.63 27.85
N PRO A 185 -33.89 -81.27 28.01
CA PRO A 185 -34.28 -82.42 27.21
C PRO A 185 -34.39 -82.06 25.71
N GLN A 186 -33.81 -82.92 24.87
CA GLN A 186 -33.67 -82.74 23.43
C GLN A 186 -35.05 -82.79 22.73
N GLY A 187 -35.49 -81.66 22.19
CA GLY A 187 -36.66 -81.58 21.31
C GLY A 187 -36.35 -82.10 19.90
N PRO A 188 -37.34 -82.66 19.18
CA PRO A 188 -37.14 -83.26 17.86
C PRO A 188 -36.72 -82.22 16.80
N ALA A 189 -35.86 -82.65 15.88
CA ALA A 189 -35.29 -81.82 14.82
C ALA A 189 -36.37 -81.25 13.89
N GLY A 190 -36.46 -79.92 13.85
CA GLY A 190 -37.28 -79.19 12.89
C GLY A 190 -36.65 -79.14 11.49
N PRO A 191 -37.46 -79.06 10.41
CA PRO A 191 -36.96 -79.07 9.04
C PRO A 191 -36.15 -77.82 8.69
N GLN A 192 -35.11 -78.01 7.89
CA GLN A 192 -34.15 -77.00 7.45
C GLN A 192 -34.82 -75.94 6.57
N GLY A 193 -34.74 -74.68 6.98
CA GLY A 193 -35.24 -73.52 6.23
C GLY A 193 -34.40 -73.20 4.98
N PRO A 194 -35.00 -72.57 3.96
CA PRO A 194 -34.35 -72.28 2.69
C PRO A 194 -33.22 -71.24 2.81
N ALA A 195 -32.22 -71.38 1.95
CA ALA A 195 -31.01 -70.54 1.90
C ALA A 195 -31.32 -69.07 1.58
N GLY A 196 -30.70 -68.16 2.31
CA GLY A 196 -30.77 -66.71 2.07
C GLY A 196 -29.96 -66.27 0.84
N ALA A 197 -30.46 -65.25 0.15
CA ALA A 197 -29.89 -64.72 -1.09
C ALA A 197 -28.56 -63.97 -0.89
N ALA A 198 -27.70 -64.03 -1.92
CA ALA A 198 -26.36 -63.42 -1.95
C ALA A 198 -26.42 -61.89 -2.05
N GLY A 199 -25.56 -61.22 -1.27
CA GLY A 199 -25.35 -59.76 -1.32
C GLY A 199 -24.58 -59.34 -2.57
N THR A 200 -25.07 -58.30 -3.25
CA THR A 200 -24.50 -57.71 -4.46
C THR A 200 -23.24 -56.89 -4.17
N SER A 201 -22.17 -57.19 -4.91
CA SER A 201 -20.97 -56.37 -5.05
C SER A 201 -21.23 -55.27 -6.09
N ALA A 202 -20.91 -54.01 -5.76
CA ALA A 202 -20.94 -52.91 -6.72
C ALA A 202 -19.56 -52.23 -6.77
N THR A 203 -18.89 -52.46 -7.89
CA THR A 203 -17.63 -51.85 -8.32
C THR A 203 -17.87 -50.41 -8.76
N VAL A 204 -17.13 -49.45 -8.21
CA VAL A 204 -17.14 -48.05 -8.67
C VAL A 204 -16.06 -47.90 -9.74
N THR A 205 -16.49 -47.71 -10.99
CA THR A 205 -15.63 -47.33 -12.12
C THR A 205 -15.52 -45.81 -12.19
N THR A 206 -14.29 -45.31 -12.18
CA THR A 206 -13.95 -43.91 -12.49
C THR A 206 -13.85 -43.71 -14.00
N THR A 207 -14.33 -42.56 -14.49
CA THR A 207 -13.99 -42.08 -15.84
C THR A 207 -13.78 -40.56 -15.76
N PRO A 208 -12.59 -40.04 -16.10
CA PRO A 208 -12.36 -38.61 -16.23
C PRO A 208 -12.75 -38.17 -17.65
N ASP A 209 -13.45 -37.05 -17.77
CA ASP A 209 -13.53 -36.37 -19.06
C ASP A 209 -13.32 -34.86 -18.92
N THR A 210 -12.41 -34.40 -19.77
CA THR A 210 -11.97 -33.03 -19.98
C THR A 210 -12.67 -32.49 -21.21
N THR A 211 -13.30 -31.32 -21.15
CA THR A 211 -13.28 -30.40 -22.30
C THR A 211 -13.68 -28.98 -21.91
N ALA A 212 -12.86 -28.03 -22.34
CA ALA A 212 -13.06 -26.60 -22.25
C ALA A 212 -14.12 -26.12 -23.25
N THR A 213 -14.91 -25.10 -22.88
CA THR A 213 -15.56 -24.18 -23.83
C THR A 213 -15.75 -22.80 -23.19
N THR A 214 -15.24 -21.79 -23.88
CA THR A 214 -15.41 -20.34 -23.64
C THR A 214 -16.80 -19.89 -24.10
N PRO A 215 -17.46 -18.92 -23.44
CA PRO A 215 -18.51 -18.14 -24.10
C PRO A 215 -18.08 -16.68 -24.31
N SER A 216 -18.07 -16.28 -25.58
CA SER A 216 -18.25 -14.87 -25.97
C SER A 216 -19.73 -14.52 -25.86
N THR A 217 -20.05 -13.39 -25.23
CA THR A 217 -21.32 -12.70 -25.51
C THR A 217 -21.14 -11.19 -25.47
N THR A 218 -21.46 -10.60 -26.61
CA THR A 218 -21.55 -9.20 -27.00
C THR A 218 -22.28 -8.31 -25.97
N VAL A 219 -21.69 -7.17 -25.59
CA VAL A 219 -22.36 -6.11 -24.82
C VAL A 219 -22.82 -5.01 -25.77
N VAL A 220 -24.13 -4.71 -25.70
CA VAL A 220 -24.87 -3.70 -26.45
C VAL A 220 -24.63 -2.31 -25.86
N ILE A 221 -24.43 -1.30 -26.71
CA ILE A 221 -24.37 0.12 -26.37
C ILE A 221 -25.79 0.70 -26.38
N GLY A 222 -26.21 1.32 -25.26
CA GLY A 222 -27.47 2.07 -25.16
C GLY A 222 -27.90 2.39 -23.72
N ASP A 223 -27.45 3.55 -23.23
CA ASP A 223 -28.01 4.42 -22.18
C ASP A 223 -28.89 3.82 -21.04
N THR A 224 -28.31 3.74 -19.85
CA THR A 224 -28.89 4.45 -18.69
C THR A 224 -27.75 5.11 -17.96
N THR A 225 -27.58 6.40 -18.17
CA THR A 225 -26.68 7.29 -17.46
C THR A 225 -26.89 7.17 -15.94
N PRO A 226 -26.00 6.53 -15.16
CA PRO A 226 -25.98 6.74 -13.72
C PRO A 226 -25.35 8.11 -13.51
N ALA A 227 -26.06 9.01 -12.84
CA ALA A 227 -25.53 10.30 -12.44
C ALA A 227 -24.11 10.15 -11.89
N GLU A 228 -23.16 10.88 -12.48
CA GLU A 228 -21.80 11.02 -11.96
C GLU A 228 -21.81 11.41 -10.48
N PRO A 229 -20.76 11.01 -9.74
CA PRO A 229 -20.04 11.97 -8.94
C PRO A 229 -18.68 12.21 -9.58
N ALA A 230 -18.59 13.36 -10.24
CA ALA A 230 -17.55 14.36 -10.10
C ALA A 230 -16.10 13.88 -9.88
N MET A 231 -15.27 14.29 -10.86
CA MET A 231 -13.83 14.50 -10.78
C MET A 231 -12.97 13.27 -10.49
N ASN A 232 -12.01 13.04 -11.37
CA ASN A 232 -10.87 12.15 -11.16
C ASN A 232 -10.04 12.69 -9.99
N ALA A 233 -10.51 12.50 -8.76
CA ALA A 233 -9.81 12.88 -7.55
C ALA A 233 -8.63 11.92 -7.44
N SER A 234 -7.42 12.46 -7.51
CA SER A 234 -6.21 11.68 -7.36
C SER A 234 -6.34 10.76 -6.15
N SER A 235 -6.05 9.46 -6.32
CA SER A 235 -6.29 8.49 -5.26
C SER A 235 -5.24 8.61 -4.16
N LEU A 236 -4.02 9.01 -4.53
CA LEU A 236 -2.89 9.20 -3.64
C LEU A 236 -3.02 10.52 -2.88
N TYR A 237 -2.61 10.48 -1.61
CA TYR A 237 -2.55 11.66 -0.78
C TYR A 237 -1.41 11.61 0.24
N ALA A 238 -0.98 12.79 0.66
CA ALA A 238 -0.17 13.02 1.83
C ALA A 238 -0.92 13.95 2.78
N GLY A 239 -0.82 13.74 4.08
CA GLY A 239 -1.51 14.54 5.07
C GLY A 239 -0.65 14.87 6.27
N VAL A 240 -1.02 15.95 6.94
CA VAL A 240 -0.45 16.39 8.22
C VAL A 240 -1.58 16.49 9.24
N SER A 241 -1.29 16.19 10.49
CA SER A 241 -2.25 16.27 11.59
C SER A 241 -1.68 16.89 12.85
N VAL A 242 -2.59 17.48 13.61
CA VAL A 242 -2.48 17.64 15.04
C VAL A 242 -3.61 16.85 15.71
N GLY A 243 -3.36 16.33 16.90
CA GLY A 243 -4.36 15.54 17.59
C GLY A 243 -4.19 15.54 19.10
N ALA A 244 -5.07 14.81 19.76
CA ALA A 244 -5.04 14.55 21.18
C ALA A 244 -5.28 13.05 21.42
N ARG A 245 -4.42 12.42 22.22
CA ARG A 245 -4.58 11.05 22.69
C ARG A 245 -4.98 11.07 24.15
N GLY A 246 -6.05 10.38 24.50
CA GLY A 246 -6.42 10.15 25.90
C GLY A 246 -5.29 9.46 26.64
N SER A 247 -4.99 9.94 27.84
CA SER A 247 -3.91 9.43 28.67
C SER A 247 -4.41 9.28 30.10
N GLN A 248 -4.18 8.11 30.69
CA GLN A 248 -4.39 7.90 32.12
C GLN A 248 -3.25 8.49 32.97
N ASP A 249 -2.08 8.71 32.35
CA ASP A 249 -0.99 9.49 32.94
C ASP A 249 -1.18 10.98 32.63
N THR A 250 -0.80 11.86 33.56
CA THR A 250 -0.97 13.32 33.41
C THR A 250 0.01 13.89 32.38
N CYS A 251 -0.52 14.52 31.33
CA CYS A 251 0.25 15.25 30.33
C CYS A 251 0.14 16.77 30.58
N LEU A 252 1.20 17.52 30.25
CA LEU A 252 1.19 18.99 30.34
C LEU A 252 0.79 19.62 29.01
N VAL A 253 -0.29 20.40 29.01
CA VAL A 253 -0.75 21.18 27.86
C VAL A 253 -0.71 22.65 28.25
N ARG A 254 0.19 23.42 27.63
CA ARG A 254 0.43 24.84 27.99
C ARG A 254 0.68 25.05 29.49
N GLY A 255 1.41 24.12 30.13
CA GLY A 255 1.71 24.16 31.56
C GLY A 255 0.58 23.70 32.48
N THR A 256 -0.57 23.28 31.96
CA THR A 256 -1.70 22.74 32.74
C THR A 256 -1.76 21.22 32.60
N ALA A 257 -1.99 20.53 33.73
CA ALA A 257 -2.22 19.09 33.76
C ALA A 257 -3.50 18.70 32.99
N ALA A 258 -3.41 17.70 32.12
CA ALA A 258 -4.51 17.19 31.31
C ALA A 258 -4.45 15.66 31.19
N ASN A 259 -5.62 15.03 31.09
CA ASN A 259 -5.77 13.58 30.85
C ASN A 259 -5.68 13.23 29.34
N TYR A 260 -4.98 14.07 28.57
CA TYR A 260 -4.70 13.83 27.18
C TYR A 260 -3.34 14.44 26.82
N CYS A 261 -2.69 13.84 25.83
CA CYS A 261 -1.42 14.31 25.30
C CYS A 261 -1.62 14.81 23.88
N VAL A 262 -1.07 15.98 23.57
CA VAL A 262 -1.07 16.51 22.20
C VAL A 262 -0.18 15.64 21.33
N THR A 263 -0.60 15.43 20.09
CA THR A 263 0.14 14.70 19.06
C THR A 263 0.28 15.57 17.81
N ALA A 264 1.36 15.35 17.07
CA ALA A 264 1.55 15.89 15.73
C ALA A 264 2.06 14.77 14.82
N GLY A 265 1.57 14.71 13.59
CA GLY A 265 1.87 13.59 12.73
C GLY A 265 1.69 13.89 11.25
N GLY A 266 2.01 12.88 10.47
CA GLY A 266 1.82 12.87 9.03
C GLY A 266 1.38 11.50 8.57
N MET A 267 0.80 11.46 7.38
CA MET A 267 0.40 10.21 6.76
C MET A 267 0.52 10.29 5.25
N ILE A 268 0.66 9.12 4.63
CA ILE A 268 0.55 8.94 3.19
C ILE A 268 -0.41 7.80 2.93
N GLY A 269 -1.15 7.86 1.84
CA GLY A 269 -2.07 6.79 1.52
C GLY A 269 -2.66 6.89 0.13
N SER A 270 -3.44 5.88 -0.22
CA SER A 270 -4.33 5.90 -1.36
C SER A 270 -5.74 5.62 -0.90
N THR A 271 -6.71 6.37 -1.40
CA THR A 271 -8.14 6.12 -1.17
C THR A 271 -8.60 4.81 -1.84
N ARG A 272 -7.82 4.29 -2.80
CA ARG A 272 -8.06 3.00 -3.48
C ARG A 272 -6.75 2.29 -3.82
N VAL A 273 -6.63 1.03 -3.42
CA VAL A 273 -5.51 0.14 -3.75
C VAL A 273 -6.04 -1.16 -4.36
N ILE A 274 -7.04 -1.78 -3.73
CA ILE A 274 -7.71 -2.98 -4.24
C ILE A 274 -9.23 -2.76 -4.19
N GLY A 275 -9.85 -2.59 -5.35
CA GLY A 275 -11.26 -2.27 -5.46
C GLY A 275 -11.61 -0.97 -4.70
N PRO A 276 -12.63 -0.96 -3.83
CA PRO A 276 -13.01 0.22 -3.06
C PRO A 276 -12.16 0.42 -1.79
N VAL A 277 -11.21 -0.47 -1.50
CA VAL A 277 -10.38 -0.43 -0.30
C VAL A 277 -9.11 0.38 -0.57
N GLY A 278 -8.92 1.43 0.22
CA GLY A 278 -7.70 2.21 0.32
C GLY A 278 -6.72 1.65 1.35
N ALA A 279 -5.52 2.22 1.37
CA ALA A 279 -4.51 1.92 2.37
C ALA A 279 -3.77 3.19 2.77
N ARG A 280 -3.38 3.28 4.04
CA ARG A 280 -2.58 4.40 4.55
C ARG A 280 -1.52 3.95 5.53
N VAL A 281 -0.45 4.73 5.59
CA VAL A 281 0.59 4.67 6.62
C VAL A 281 0.63 6.01 7.32
N ALA A 282 0.59 6.01 8.65
CA ALA A 282 0.68 7.21 9.47
C ALA A 282 1.83 7.11 10.47
N ALA A 283 2.41 8.25 10.82
CA ALA A 283 3.40 8.40 11.87
C ALA A 283 3.05 9.61 12.74
N GLU A 284 3.21 9.46 14.05
CA GLU A 284 2.81 10.47 15.03
C GLU A 284 3.83 10.59 16.15
N TYR A 285 4.07 11.83 16.58
CA TYR A 285 4.87 12.15 17.74
C TYR A 285 3.99 12.70 18.86
N GLN A 286 4.18 12.19 20.07
CA GLN A 286 3.54 12.60 21.30
C GLN A 286 4.60 13.11 22.28
N PRO A 287 4.78 14.44 22.43
CA PRO A 287 5.83 15.00 23.28
C PRO A 287 5.70 14.60 24.75
N GLY A 288 4.47 14.57 25.29
CA GLY A 288 4.22 14.32 26.72
C GLY A 288 4.65 12.94 27.22
N GLY A 289 4.78 11.96 26.32
CA GLY A 289 5.33 10.62 26.63
C GLY A 289 6.63 10.31 25.89
N ASN A 290 7.23 11.31 25.23
CA ASN A 290 8.32 11.15 24.26
C ASN A 290 8.12 9.90 23.37
N ALA A 291 6.93 9.81 22.76
CA ALA A 291 6.50 8.61 22.06
C ALA A 291 6.35 8.85 20.56
N VAL A 292 6.80 7.90 19.76
CA VAL A 292 6.59 7.85 18.31
C VAL A 292 5.70 6.66 18.01
N SER A 293 4.57 6.89 17.35
CA SER A 293 3.68 5.84 16.87
C SER A 293 3.72 5.76 15.35
N ALA A 294 3.61 4.55 14.81
CA ALA A 294 3.36 4.33 13.39
C ALA A 294 2.27 3.28 13.20
N ASP A 295 1.39 3.47 12.22
CA ASP A 295 0.31 2.52 11.89
C ASP A 295 0.12 2.36 10.38
N VAL A 296 -0.35 1.17 10.00
CA VAL A 296 -0.80 0.85 8.65
C VAL A 296 -2.25 0.43 8.73
N ASN A 297 -3.11 1.03 7.91
CA ASN A 297 -4.55 0.75 7.92
C ASN A 297 -5.05 0.48 6.52
N ALA A 298 -5.96 -0.48 6.41
CA ALA A 298 -6.90 -0.54 5.30
C ALA A 298 -8.05 0.43 5.59
N THR A 299 -8.47 1.20 4.58
CA THR A 299 -9.54 2.19 4.71
C THR A 299 -10.61 1.97 3.67
N TYR A 300 -11.86 2.29 4.02
CA TYR A 300 -13.00 2.22 3.12
C TYR A 300 -13.74 3.55 3.17
N HIS A 301 -13.76 4.26 2.05
CA HIS A 301 -14.50 5.51 1.91
C HIS A 301 -15.97 5.21 1.63
N LEU A 302 -16.83 5.73 2.49
CA LEU A 302 -18.28 5.69 2.37
C LEU A 302 -18.66 6.81 1.39
N ASN A 303 -18.97 6.45 0.14
CA ASN A 303 -19.39 7.42 -0.87
C ASN A 303 -20.71 8.08 -0.46
N ALA A 304 -20.64 9.20 0.27
CA ALA A 304 -21.80 9.92 0.79
C ALA A 304 -22.35 10.98 -0.19
N GLY A 305 -21.67 11.20 -1.33
CA GLY A 305 -21.99 12.26 -2.28
C GLY A 305 -21.56 13.65 -1.77
N GLY A 306 -21.10 14.52 -2.67
CA GLY A 306 -20.71 15.89 -2.35
C GLY A 306 -19.26 16.05 -1.85
N THR A 307 -18.99 17.14 -1.11
CA THR A 307 -17.64 17.52 -0.65
C THR A 307 -17.19 16.77 0.61
N LEU A 308 -18.11 16.06 1.29
CA LEU A 308 -17.83 15.27 2.48
C LEU A 308 -17.64 13.80 2.09
N SER A 309 -16.48 13.23 2.44
CA SER A 309 -16.12 11.85 2.19
C SER A 309 -15.83 11.13 3.51
N PRO A 310 -16.85 10.56 4.18
CA PRO A 310 -16.64 9.75 5.37
C PRO A 310 -15.89 8.46 5.05
N TYR A 311 -15.13 7.94 5.99
CA TYR A 311 -14.40 6.68 5.86
C TYR A 311 -14.24 5.97 7.20
N VAL A 312 -14.06 4.67 7.11
CA VAL A 312 -13.70 3.80 8.24
C VAL A 312 -12.44 3.05 7.90
N GLY A 313 -11.70 2.59 8.91
CA GLY A 313 -10.51 1.80 8.68
C GLY A 313 -10.16 0.94 9.87
N ALA A 314 -9.32 -0.05 9.61
CA ALA A 314 -8.73 -0.90 10.63
C ALA A 314 -7.29 -1.22 10.26
N GLY A 315 -6.47 -1.42 11.28
CA GLY A 315 -5.05 -1.53 11.09
C GLY A 315 -4.31 -2.09 12.29
N LEU A 316 -3.00 -2.10 12.12
CA LEU A 316 -2.03 -2.45 13.14
C LEU A 316 -1.01 -1.33 13.21
N GLY A 317 -0.51 -1.11 14.41
CA GLY A 317 0.54 -0.15 14.64
C GLY A 317 1.37 -0.48 15.85
N LEU A 318 2.41 0.32 16.02
CA LEU A 318 3.38 0.21 17.09
C LEU A 318 3.67 1.60 17.64
N THR A 319 3.93 1.66 18.94
CA THR A 319 4.32 2.87 19.66
C THR A 319 5.64 2.61 20.36
N SER A 320 6.68 3.36 20.01
CA SER A 320 7.94 3.39 20.72
C SER A 320 7.96 4.57 21.68
N SER A 321 8.32 4.35 22.94
CA SER A 321 8.38 5.41 23.97
C SER A 321 9.32 5.02 25.10
N VAL A 322 9.53 5.92 26.06
CA VAL A 322 10.36 5.62 27.24
C VAL A 322 9.74 4.48 28.06
N SER A 323 10.60 3.59 28.57
CA SER A 323 10.21 2.50 29.47
C SER A 323 9.44 3.02 30.67
N ARG A 324 8.32 2.35 30.98
CA ARG A 324 7.56 2.54 32.22
C ARG A 324 8.24 1.88 33.42
N ASP A 325 8.96 0.79 33.15
CA ASP A 325 9.95 0.11 33.99
C ASP A 325 10.90 1.05 34.76
N PRO A 326 10.77 1.41 36.05
CA PRO A 326 11.79 2.22 36.73
C PRO A 326 13.18 1.55 36.77
N ALA A 327 13.23 0.22 36.74
CA ALA A 327 14.46 -0.57 36.62
C ALA A 327 14.91 -0.73 35.15
N GLY A 328 14.03 -0.47 34.18
CA GLY A 328 14.32 -0.55 32.76
C GLY A 328 14.81 0.78 32.19
N THR A 329 16.09 0.86 31.85
CA THR A 329 16.65 2.02 31.14
C THR A 329 16.53 1.80 29.63
N GLY A 330 15.67 2.56 28.94
CA GLY A 330 15.59 2.54 27.46
C GLY A 330 14.22 2.81 26.86
N ASN A 331 14.12 2.66 25.54
CA ASN A 331 12.86 2.76 24.79
C ASN A 331 12.17 1.39 24.72
N GLN A 332 10.86 1.37 24.92
CA GLN A 332 10.00 0.21 24.80
C GLN A 332 9.07 0.37 23.60
N THR A 333 8.78 -0.75 22.93
CA THR A 333 7.84 -0.79 21.80
C THR A 333 6.61 -1.59 22.18
N ASP A 334 5.45 -0.95 22.10
CA ASP A 334 4.14 -1.56 22.32
C ASP A 334 3.41 -1.73 21.00
N LEU A 335 2.84 -2.91 20.76
CA LEU A 335 2.04 -3.22 19.58
C LEU A 335 0.56 -2.93 19.88
N TYR A 336 -0.18 -2.41 18.91
CA TYR A 336 -1.61 -2.23 18.99
C TYR A 336 -2.33 -2.62 17.70
N ALA A 337 -3.59 -3.03 17.85
CA ALA A 337 -4.56 -3.04 16.76
C ALA A 337 -5.43 -1.78 16.88
N ASN A 338 -5.85 -1.20 15.77
CA ASN A 338 -6.68 -0.01 15.80
C ASN A 338 -7.83 -0.05 14.81
N VAL A 339 -8.84 0.74 15.14
CA VAL A 339 -9.94 1.10 14.24
C VAL A 339 -9.99 2.62 14.16
N LEU A 340 -10.40 3.14 13.02
CA LEU A 340 -10.57 4.56 12.80
C LEU A 340 -11.88 4.85 12.09
N VAL A 341 -12.43 6.02 12.39
CA VAL A 341 -13.54 6.63 11.68
C VAL A 341 -13.16 8.08 11.41
N GLY A 342 -13.33 8.53 10.18
CA GLY A 342 -12.98 9.88 9.81
C GLY A 342 -13.86 10.42 8.69
N ALA A 343 -13.68 11.70 8.40
CA ALA A 343 -14.31 12.33 7.27
C ALA A 343 -13.37 13.37 6.66
N ASP A 344 -13.32 13.37 5.33
CA ASP A 344 -12.59 14.37 4.55
C ASP A 344 -13.59 15.39 4.00
N TYR A 345 -13.30 16.67 4.22
CA TYR A 345 -14.02 17.79 3.63
C TYR A 345 -13.15 18.41 2.53
N ARG A 346 -13.52 18.20 1.27
CA ARG A 346 -12.84 18.74 0.10
C ARG A 346 -12.96 20.26 0.08
N ILE A 347 -11.84 20.94 0.24
CA ILE A 347 -11.72 22.41 0.10
C ILE A 347 -11.51 22.74 -1.38
N THR A 348 -10.63 21.97 -2.04
CA THR A 348 -10.38 22.03 -3.47
C THR A 348 -10.31 20.61 -4.04
N SER A 349 -10.06 20.46 -5.35
CA SER A 349 -9.81 19.16 -5.96
C SER A 349 -8.57 18.45 -5.38
N SER A 350 -7.56 19.20 -4.95
CA SER A 350 -6.28 18.69 -4.43
C SER A 350 -6.11 18.82 -2.92
N ILE A 351 -7.00 19.50 -2.20
CA ILE A 351 -6.87 19.73 -0.75
C ILE A 351 -8.17 19.39 -0.03
N ALA A 352 -8.07 18.62 1.05
CA ALA A 352 -9.15 18.39 1.99
C ALA A 352 -8.72 18.70 3.42
N ALA A 353 -9.62 19.28 4.21
CA ALA A 353 -9.52 19.17 5.67
C ALA A 353 -10.03 17.80 6.10
N TYR A 354 -9.49 17.24 7.17
CA TYR A 354 -10.02 15.99 7.72
C TYR A 354 -10.09 16.02 9.23
N ILE A 355 -11.00 15.20 9.75
CA ILE A 355 -11.08 14.82 11.16
C ILE A 355 -11.14 13.29 11.24
N GLU A 356 -10.47 12.73 12.22
CA GLU A 356 -10.40 11.29 12.47
C GLU A 356 -10.45 11.03 13.97
N GLY A 357 -11.27 10.06 14.38
CA GLY A 357 -11.17 9.42 15.68
C GLY A 357 -10.59 8.02 15.51
N ASP A 358 -9.59 7.68 16.31
CA ASP A 358 -9.02 6.33 16.35
C ASP A 358 -9.14 5.70 17.75
N GLY A 359 -9.49 4.43 17.76
CA GLY A 359 -9.49 3.56 18.92
C GLY A 359 -8.38 2.54 18.81
N ARG A 360 -7.46 2.49 19.77
CA ARG A 360 -6.30 1.60 19.78
C ARG A 360 -6.40 0.63 20.93
N TYR A 361 -6.28 -0.67 20.63
CA TYR A 361 -6.15 -1.71 21.62
C TYR A 361 -4.69 -2.17 21.68
N TYR A 362 -4.00 -1.82 22.77
CA TYR A 362 -2.60 -2.17 23.00
C TYR A 362 -2.49 -3.59 23.57
N LEU A 363 -1.58 -4.37 22.99
CA LEU A 363 -1.28 -5.74 23.39
C LEU A 363 -0.25 -5.81 24.54
N SER A 364 0.39 -4.69 24.86
CA SER A 364 1.33 -4.51 25.98
C SER A 364 1.32 -3.05 26.47
N ASN A 365 1.83 -2.82 27.68
CA ASN A 365 1.93 -1.49 28.30
C ASN A 365 3.32 -1.24 28.88
N LYS A 366 4.36 -1.50 28.09
CA LYS A 366 5.76 -1.39 28.51
C LYS A 366 6.26 0.04 28.52
N GLY A 367 5.73 0.88 27.64
CA GLY A 367 6.10 2.29 27.52
C GLY A 367 5.04 3.26 28.04
N VAL A 368 5.48 4.49 28.34
CA VAL A 368 4.58 5.59 28.74
C VAL A 368 3.79 6.19 27.58
N GLY A 369 4.14 5.83 26.33
CA GLY A 369 3.51 6.33 25.11
C GLY A 369 2.16 5.70 24.76
N SER A 370 1.77 4.60 25.42
CA SER A 370 0.51 3.91 25.17
C SER A 370 -0.72 4.75 25.58
N GLY A 371 -0.55 5.70 26.51
CA GLY A 371 -1.65 6.43 27.16
C GLY A 371 -2.46 5.58 28.14
N LEU A 372 -2.08 4.31 28.34
CA LEU A 372 -2.66 3.42 29.34
C LEU A 372 -2.04 3.69 30.71
N GLY A 373 -2.82 3.54 31.77
CA GLY A 373 -2.36 3.70 33.14
C GLY A 373 -2.01 2.36 33.78
N GLY A 374 -1.35 2.43 34.95
CA GLY A 374 -0.93 1.28 35.73
C GLY A 374 0.55 0.95 35.58
N THR A 375 1.13 0.31 36.59
CA THR A 375 2.55 -0.13 36.63
C THR A 375 2.77 -1.52 36.03
N ASP A 376 1.69 -2.25 35.72
CA ASP A 376 1.77 -3.56 35.10
C ASP A 376 2.12 -3.43 33.61
N THR A 377 3.32 -3.87 33.26
CA THR A 377 3.86 -3.82 31.88
C THR A 377 3.26 -4.89 30.97
N ALA A 378 2.59 -5.90 31.54
CA ALA A 378 1.81 -6.90 30.81
C ALA A 378 0.34 -6.48 30.61
N ALA A 379 -0.08 -5.36 31.21
CA ALA A 379 -1.44 -4.86 31.04
C ALA A 379 -1.76 -4.56 29.57
N LYS A 380 -3.01 -4.86 29.20
CA LYS A 380 -3.60 -4.54 27.90
C LYS A 380 -4.69 -3.51 28.11
N GLY A 381 -4.96 -2.69 27.11
CA GLY A 381 -5.96 -1.65 27.29
C GLY A 381 -6.30 -0.90 26.02
N PHE A 382 -7.36 -0.10 26.14
CA PHE A 382 -7.89 0.70 25.07
C PHE A 382 -7.55 2.18 25.27
N GLY A 383 -6.99 2.79 24.23
CA GLY A 383 -6.74 4.23 24.14
C GLY A 383 -7.56 4.82 23.01
N VAL A 384 -8.02 6.06 23.19
CA VAL A 384 -8.70 6.83 22.15
C VAL A 384 -7.84 8.03 21.76
N ALA A 385 -7.87 8.38 20.48
CA ALA A 385 -7.29 9.61 19.98
C ALA A 385 -8.20 10.25 18.94
N VAL A 386 -8.07 11.58 18.83
CA VAL A 386 -8.74 12.38 17.82
C VAL A 386 -7.68 13.23 17.12
N LYS A 387 -7.79 13.34 15.80
CA LYS A 387 -6.85 14.04 14.94
C LYS A 387 -7.62 14.90 13.96
N ALA A 388 -7.07 16.05 13.64
CA ALA A 388 -7.53 16.89 12.57
C ALA A 388 -6.35 17.45 11.78
N GLY A 389 -6.57 17.75 10.51
CA GLY A 389 -5.51 18.27 9.68
C GLY A 389 -5.90 18.45 8.22
N LEU A 390 -4.88 18.44 7.37
CA LEU A 390 -5.04 18.62 5.92
C LEU A 390 -4.50 17.39 5.17
N LYS A 391 -5.19 17.02 4.08
CA LYS A 391 -4.73 16.05 3.08
C LYS A 391 -4.55 16.76 1.73
N PHE A 392 -3.44 16.46 1.07
CA PHE A 392 -3.07 16.92 -0.25
C PHE A 392 -3.10 15.73 -1.20
N TYR A 393 -3.98 15.78 -2.18
CA TYR A 393 -4.19 14.74 -3.18
C TYR A 393 -3.40 15.04 -4.44
N PHE A 394 -2.75 14.03 -5.03
CA PHE A 394 -1.88 14.19 -6.20
C PHE A 394 -1.98 13.03 -7.17
#